data_AF-A0A8S3YCC0-F1
#
_entry.id   AF-A0A8S3YCC0-F1
#
_cell.length_a   1.000
_cell.length_b   1.000
_cell.length_c   1.000
_cell.angle_alpha   90.00
_cell.angle_beta   90.00
_cell.angle_gamma   90.00
#
_symmetry.space_group_name_H-M   'P 1'
#
loop_
_entity.id
_entity.type
_entity.pdbx_description
1 polymer ?
#
loop_
_entity_poly.entity_id
_entity_poly.type
_entity_poly.pdbx_seq_one_letter_code
_entity_poly.pdbx_strand_id
1 'polypeptide(L)'
;MSCNYAEGLSPYEHKGILGVPEKFDSLEKFNEKCEILARLMCLSKHTVVHTGAGISTSAGIPDFRGPNGVWTLEKEGKRPSTNVSFADAQPTKTHMILKKLVDCNKVQYIVSQNIDGLHLKSGLSRKYLSELHGNMFIDECSLCKRQFVRSCPVETVGKKCSGVPCASSHNGGRPCRGRLYDGVLDWEHDLPENDLLMAEWHSSIADLSICLGTTLQIIPSGNLPLETVKYGGKLVICNLQPTKHDNKADLIINYYVDDILQKVMNILKIDIPVYNENDNLIKLAENSVIEWTIHKKDVLLLEKIFKAKCKGVKKKRTLIKIKRNCEELLLTNQENSKHIKLEIKEECL
;
A
#
# COMPACT_ATOMS: atom_id res chain seq x y z
N MET A 1 8.62 -10.45 20.69
CA MET A 1 7.42 -10.99 20.03
C MET A 1 6.85 -9.93 19.09
N SER A 2 6.16 -10.29 18.01
CA SER A 2 5.58 -9.30 17.06
C SER A 2 4.54 -8.36 17.69
N CYS A 3 3.77 -8.82 18.68
CA CYS A 3 2.80 -7.98 19.39
C CYS A 3 3.44 -6.90 20.29
N ASN A 4 4.75 -6.96 20.57
CA ASN A 4 5.41 -5.98 21.45
C ASN A 4 5.31 -4.55 20.89
N TYR A 5 5.24 -4.41 19.56
CA TYR A 5 4.99 -3.12 18.93
C TYR A 5 3.68 -2.49 19.43
N ALA A 6 2.61 -3.28 19.41
CA ALA A 6 1.29 -2.81 19.77
C ALA A 6 1.20 -2.37 21.24
N GLU A 7 1.93 -3.05 22.12
CA GLU A 7 2.06 -2.71 23.54
C GLU A 7 2.91 -1.44 23.77
N GLY A 8 3.78 -1.10 22.81
CA GLY A 8 4.65 0.08 22.88
C GLY A 8 4.02 1.38 22.37
N LEU A 9 2.84 1.32 21.74
CA LEU A 9 2.10 2.49 21.26
C LEU A 9 1.47 3.28 22.40
N SER A 10 1.28 4.58 22.17
CA SER A 10 0.47 5.40 23.07
C SER A 10 -0.98 4.90 23.12
N PRO A 11 -1.68 5.06 24.26
CA PRO A 11 -3.10 4.71 24.35
C PRO A 11 -3.91 5.44 23.28
N TYR A 12 -4.77 4.70 22.58
CA TYR A 12 -5.61 5.25 21.53
C TYR A 12 -6.98 4.56 21.49
N GLU A 13 -8.04 5.35 21.62
CA GLU A 13 -9.41 4.81 21.73
C GLU A 13 -9.96 4.30 20.39
N HIS A 14 -9.60 4.96 19.29
CA HIS A 14 -10.24 4.75 17.98
C HIS A 14 -9.52 3.73 17.10
N LYS A 15 -9.56 2.44 17.46
CA LYS A 15 -8.88 1.36 16.69
C LYS A 15 -9.59 0.94 15.40
N GLY A 16 -10.76 1.52 15.12
CA GLY A 16 -11.59 1.25 13.95
C GLY A 16 -12.59 0.11 14.15
N ILE A 17 -13.07 -0.48 13.05
CA ILE A 17 -13.97 -1.63 13.05
C ILE A 17 -13.15 -2.90 13.20
N LEU A 18 -13.44 -3.69 14.24
CA LEU A 18 -12.66 -4.85 14.68
C LEU A 18 -13.49 -6.14 14.57
N GLY A 19 -12.83 -7.27 14.33
CA GLY A 19 -13.43 -8.60 14.46
C GLY A 19 -14.57 -8.90 13.46
N VAL A 20 -14.61 -8.20 12.33
CA VAL A 20 -15.64 -8.45 11.31
C VAL A 20 -15.48 -9.88 10.79
N PRO A 21 -16.58 -10.65 10.62
CA PRO A 21 -16.50 -12.00 10.08
C PRO A 21 -15.83 -12.04 8.71
N GLU A 22 -14.99 -13.06 8.52
CA GLU A 22 -14.35 -13.34 7.25
C GLU A 22 -15.36 -13.88 6.23
N LYS A 23 -15.11 -13.58 4.95
CA LYS A 23 -15.87 -14.08 3.82
C LYS A 23 -14.95 -14.91 2.94
N PHE A 24 -15.51 -15.94 2.32
CA PHE A 24 -14.82 -16.82 1.41
C PHE A 24 -15.64 -16.98 0.12
N ASP A 25 -15.02 -16.69 -1.02
CA ASP A 25 -15.58 -17.02 -2.32
C ASP A 25 -15.65 -18.55 -2.50
N SER A 26 -16.70 -19.03 -3.20
CA SER A 26 -16.73 -20.43 -3.63
C SER A 26 -15.56 -20.72 -4.58
N LEU A 27 -15.13 -21.98 -4.67
CA LEU A 27 -13.99 -22.35 -5.52
C LEU A 27 -14.15 -21.93 -6.98
N GLU A 28 -15.38 -22.02 -7.51
CA GLU A 28 -15.73 -21.54 -8.85
C GLU A 28 -15.50 -20.04 -9.01
N LYS A 29 -16.09 -19.21 -8.12
CA LYS A 29 -15.92 -17.76 -8.13
C LYS A 29 -14.47 -17.35 -7.89
N PHE A 30 -13.77 -18.05 -6.99
CA PHE A 30 -12.36 -17.82 -6.72
C PHE A 30 -11.51 -18.00 -8.00
N ASN A 31 -11.72 -19.09 -8.73
CA ASN A 31 -11.01 -19.36 -9.98
C ASN A 31 -11.31 -18.29 -11.04
N GLU A 32 -12.58 -17.97 -11.27
CA GLU A 32 -13.01 -16.93 -12.22
C GLU A 32 -12.36 -15.58 -11.89
N LYS A 33 -12.43 -15.16 -10.63
CA LYS A 33 -11.85 -13.88 -10.19
C LYS A 33 -10.33 -13.85 -10.31
N CYS A 34 -9.63 -14.96 -10.08
CA CYS A 34 -8.19 -15.05 -10.30
C CYS A 34 -7.81 -14.90 -11.78
N GLU A 35 -8.62 -15.42 -12.70
CA GLU A 35 -8.43 -15.22 -14.15
C GLU A 35 -8.65 -13.75 -14.55
N ILE A 36 -9.66 -13.09 -13.97
CA ILE A 36 -9.89 -11.66 -14.17
C ILE A 36 -8.70 -10.85 -13.66
N LEU A 37 -8.19 -11.16 -12.46
CA LEU A 37 -7.02 -10.50 -11.88
C LEU A 37 -5.78 -10.67 -12.76
N ALA A 38 -5.49 -11.89 -13.20
CA ALA A 38 -4.37 -12.15 -14.10
C ALA A 38 -4.50 -11.37 -15.41
N ARG A 39 -5.71 -11.28 -15.98
CA ARG A 39 -5.98 -10.48 -17.18
C ARG A 39 -5.76 -8.98 -16.93
N LEU A 40 -6.25 -8.45 -15.81
CA LEU A 40 -6.03 -7.05 -15.44
C LEU A 40 -4.53 -6.73 -15.30
N MET A 41 -3.77 -7.61 -14.66
CA MET A 41 -2.31 -7.46 -14.52
C MET A 41 -1.59 -7.53 -15.87
N CYS A 42 -2.06 -8.34 -16.82
CA CYS A 42 -1.49 -8.38 -18.18
C CYS A 42 -1.76 -7.11 -18.99
N LEU A 43 -2.93 -6.48 -18.81
CA LEU A 43 -3.32 -5.28 -19.54
C LEU A 43 -2.76 -3.98 -18.94
N SER A 44 -2.51 -4.00 -17.63
CA SER A 44 -1.95 -2.90 -16.86
C SER A 44 -0.54 -2.54 -17.32
N LYS A 45 -0.25 -1.24 -17.45
CA LYS A 45 1.10 -0.73 -17.74
C LYS A 45 1.79 -0.21 -16.48
N HIS A 46 1.02 0.15 -15.46
CA HIS A 46 1.51 0.68 -14.19
C HIS A 46 0.64 0.13 -13.05
N THR A 47 1.00 -1.05 -12.57
CA THR A 47 0.36 -1.71 -11.43
C THR A 47 1.02 -1.26 -10.12
N VAL A 48 0.20 -0.87 -9.15
CA VAL A 48 0.62 -0.59 -7.77
C VAL A 48 -0.06 -1.56 -6.82
N VAL A 49 0.71 -2.15 -5.91
CA VAL A 49 0.18 -3.06 -4.88
C VAL A 49 0.19 -2.36 -3.53
N HIS A 50 -0.90 -2.49 -2.78
CA HIS A 50 -1.07 -1.94 -1.44
C HIS A 50 -1.19 -3.07 -0.44
N THR A 51 -0.23 -3.22 0.47
CA THR A 51 -0.19 -4.34 1.41
C THR A 51 -0.50 -3.91 2.84
N GLY A 52 -1.22 -4.77 3.57
CA GLY A 52 -1.45 -4.66 5.01
C GLY A 52 -1.13 -5.95 5.74
N ALA A 53 -1.41 -5.98 7.04
CA ALA A 53 -0.94 -7.03 7.95
C ALA A 53 -1.42 -8.45 7.55
N GLY A 54 -2.53 -8.54 6.79
CA GLY A 54 -3.06 -9.81 6.30
C GLY A 54 -2.11 -10.60 5.38
N ILE A 55 -1.08 -9.97 4.79
CA ILE A 55 -0.08 -10.70 3.98
C ILE A 55 0.98 -11.42 4.82
N SER A 56 1.04 -11.12 6.13
CA SER A 56 2.04 -11.64 7.07
C SER A 56 1.46 -12.66 8.05
N THR A 57 0.15 -12.91 8.02
CA THR A 57 -0.53 -13.86 8.91
C THR A 57 -0.06 -15.30 8.72
N SER A 58 0.24 -15.73 7.49
CA SER A 58 0.83 -17.04 7.21
C SER A 58 2.29 -17.18 7.65
N ALA A 59 2.98 -16.08 7.99
CA ALA A 59 4.28 -16.09 8.66
C ALA A 59 4.17 -16.16 10.20
N GLY A 60 2.95 -16.23 10.75
CA GLY A 60 2.71 -16.26 12.19
C GLY A 60 2.76 -14.89 12.87
N ILE A 61 2.69 -13.81 12.10
CA ILE A 61 2.49 -12.44 12.63
C ILE A 61 0.99 -12.14 12.61
N PRO A 62 0.33 -11.89 13.76
CA PRO A 62 -1.09 -11.59 13.77
C PRO A 62 -1.40 -10.28 13.04
N ASP A 63 -2.57 -10.20 12.41
CA ASP A 63 -3.06 -8.93 11.92
C ASP A 63 -3.59 -8.05 13.06
N PHE A 64 -4.11 -6.88 12.72
CA PHE A 64 -4.63 -5.94 13.71
C PHE A 64 -6.12 -6.07 14.01
N ARG A 65 -6.95 -6.36 12.99
CA ARG A 65 -8.42 -6.20 13.04
C ARG A 65 -9.20 -7.45 12.64
N GLY A 66 -8.50 -8.52 12.26
CA GLY A 66 -9.04 -9.84 12.01
C GLY A 66 -9.79 -10.39 13.23
N PRO A 67 -10.50 -11.53 13.08
CA PRO A 67 -11.16 -12.19 14.21
C PRO A 67 -10.21 -12.45 15.39
N ASN A 68 -8.95 -12.76 15.10
CA ASN A 68 -7.89 -12.98 16.10
C ASN A 68 -6.81 -11.88 16.06
N GLY A 69 -7.15 -10.70 15.51
CA GLY A 69 -6.23 -9.59 15.39
C GLY A 69 -5.88 -8.97 16.73
N VAL A 70 -4.74 -8.29 16.81
CA VAL A 70 -4.20 -7.67 18.04
C VAL A 70 -5.23 -6.77 18.71
N TRP A 71 -5.86 -5.84 17.98
CA TRP A 71 -6.84 -4.90 18.54
C TRP A 71 -8.16 -5.57 18.88
N THR A 72 -8.56 -6.58 18.10
CA THR A 72 -9.79 -7.37 18.39
C THR A 72 -9.65 -8.09 19.71
N LEU A 73 -8.54 -8.80 19.92
CA LEU A 73 -8.30 -9.55 21.15
C LEU A 73 -8.03 -8.65 22.35
N GLU A 74 -7.34 -7.54 22.18
CA GLU A 74 -7.12 -6.57 23.26
C GLU A 74 -8.45 -6.01 23.80
N LYS A 75 -9.42 -5.73 22.92
CA LYS A 75 -10.77 -5.30 23.32
C LYS A 75 -11.48 -6.35 24.19
N GLU A 76 -11.12 -7.62 24.05
CA GLU A 76 -11.63 -8.73 24.86
C GLU A 76 -10.74 -9.04 26.08
N GLY A 77 -9.68 -8.27 26.33
CA GLY A 77 -8.70 -8.56 27.38
C GLY A 77 -7.82 -9.78 27.09
N LYS A 78 -7.73 -10.20 25.82
CA LYS A 78 -6.96 -11.35 25.34
C LYS A 78 -5.74 -10.91 24.54
N ARG A 79 -4.90 -11.88 24.19
CA ARG A 79 -3.72 -11.70 23.32
C ARG A 79 -3.69 -12.76 22.23
N PRO A 80 -3.12 -12.47 21.04
CA PRO A 80 -2.92 -13.47 20.01
C PRO A 80 -2.09 -14.65 20.51
N SER A 81 -2.54 -15.87 20.19
CA SER A 81 -1.81 -17.11 20.52
C SER A 81 -0.59 -17.32 19.62
N THR A 82 -0.72 -17.00 18.34
CA THR A 82 0.39 -17.02 17.37
C THR A 82 1.06 -15.65 17.34
N ASN A 83 2.35 -15.63 17.64
CA ASN A 83 3.09 -14.39 17.81
C ASN A 83 4.59 -14.60 17.58
N VAL A 84 4.96 -15.00 16.36
CA VAL A 84 6.36 -15.17 15.95
C VAL A 84 7.10 -13.84 16.15
N SER A 85 8.38 -13.87 16.52
CA SER A 85 9.16 -12.64 16.63
C SER A 85 9.40 -12.04 15.23
N PHE A 86 9.52 -10.70 15.13
CA PHE A 86 9.85 -10.08 13.84
C PHE A 86 11.19 -10.58 13.28
N ALA A 87 12.15 -10.91 14.14
CA ALA A 87 13.45 -11.43 13.72
C ALA A 87 13.32 -12.82 13.04
N ASP A 88 12.50 -13.69 13.62
CA ASP A 88 12.36 -15.09 13.19
C ASP A 88 11.39 -15.27 12.03
N ALA A 89 10.42 -14.35 11.87
CA ALA A 89 9.44 -14.40 10.80
C ALA A 89 10.11 -14.40 9.42
N GLN A 90 9.66 -15.27 8.53
CA GLN A 90 10.16 -15.34 7.16
C GLN A 90 9.16 -14.71 6.18
N PRO A 91 9.63 -14.15 5.05
CA PRO A 91 8.74 -13.64 4.01
C PRO A 91 7.75 -14.72 3.55
N THR A 92 6.46 -14.38 3.51
CA THR A 92 5.42 -15.31 3.02
C THR A 92 5.53 -15.53 1.51
N LYS A 93 4.76 -16.48 0.99
CA LYS A 93 4.66 -16.71 -0.46
C LYS A 93 4.24 -15.43 -1.19
N THR A 94 3.31 -14.67 -0.62
CA THR A 94 2.91 -13.35 -1.12
C THR A 94 4.09 -12.40 -1.25
N HIS A 95 4.95 -12.26 -0.23
CA HIS A 95 6.12 -11.38 -0.31
C HIS A 95 7.07 -11.79 -1.45
N MET A 96 7.35 -13.08 -1.58
CA MET A 96 8.24 -13.61 -2.62
C MET A 96 7.66 -13.44 -4.03
N ILE A 97 6.35 -13.61 -4.19
CA ILE A 97 5.64 -13.33 -5.45
C ILE A 97 5.71 -11.83 -5.79
N LEU A 98 5.50 -10.95 -4.82
CA LEU A 98 5.55 -9.51 -5.05
C LEU A 98 6.94 -9.04 -5.49
N LYS A 99 8.01 -9.54 -4.85
CA LYS A 99 9.40 -9.34 -5.33
C LYS A 99 9.54 -9.78 -6.78
N LYS A 100 9.10 -11.00 -7.12
CA LYS A 100 9.20 -11.54 -8.48
C LYS A 100 8.41 -10.72 -9.50
N LEU A 101 7.22 -10.25 -9.15
CA LEU A 101 6.39 -9.41 -10.02
C LEU A 101 7.03 -8.04 -10.28
N VAL A 102 7.76 -7.49 -9.32
CA VAL A 102 8.58 -6.28 -9.52
C VAL A 102 9.75 -6.57 -10.45
N ASP A 103 10.50 -7.65 -10.22
CA ASP A 103 11.64 -8.06 -11.05
C ASP A 103 11.24 -8.31 -12.52
N CYS A 104 10.04 -8.85 -12.74
CA CYS A 104 9.46 -9.08 -14.06
C CYS A 104 8.66 -7.88 -14.62
N ASN A 105 8.72 -6.71 -13.97
CA ASN A 105 8.04 -5.48 -14.37
C ASN A 105 6.51 -5.62 -14.56
N LYS A 106 5.87 -6.51 -13.79
CA LYS A 106 4.41 -6.66 -13.70
C LYS A 106 3.79 -5.80 -12.59
N VAL A 107 4.60 -5.46 -11.58
CA VAL A 107 4.29 -4.50 -10.52
C VAL A 107 5.35 -3.40 -10.54
N GLN A 108 4.92 -2.14 -10.61
CA GLN A 108 5.82 -0.99 -10.69
C GLN A 108 6.16 -0.42 -9.32
N TYR A 109 5.27 -0.60 -8.33
CA TYR A 109 5.49 -0.08 -7.00
C TYR A 109 4.65 -0.81 -5.94
N ILE A 110 5.18 -0.90 -4.73
CA ILE A 110 4.51 -1.48 -3.56
C ILE A 110 4.40 -0.40 -2.48
N VAL A 111 3.20 -0.26 -1.93
CA VAL A 111 2.89 0.63 -0.82
C VAL A 111 2.48 -0.24 0.37
N SER A 112 3.28 -0.26 1.41
CA SER A 112 3.04 -1.09 2.59
C SER A 112 2.65 -0.26 3.80
N GLN A 113 1.68 -0.78 4.55
CA GLN A 113 1.35 -0.33 5.91
C GLN A 113 2.05 -1.20 6.97
N ASN A 114 2.73 -2.27 6.56
CA ASN A 114 3.35 -3.19 7.49
C ASN A 114 4.68 -2.65 7.99
N ILE A 115 4.92 -2.86 9.28
CA ILE A 115 6.17 -2.53 9.97
C ILE A 115 7.09 -3.75 10.15
N ASP A 116 6.62 -4.94 9.76
CA ASP A 116 7.26 -6.23 10.06
C ASP A 116 8.63 -6.45 9.40
N GLY A 117 8.98 -5.62 8.41
CA GLY A 117 10.24 -5.72 7.68
C GLY A 117 10.31 -6.88 6.68
N LEU A 118 9.22 -7.61 6.42
CA LEU A 118 9.26 -8.79 5.55
C LEU A 118 9.46 -8.45 4.07
N HIS A 119 9.01 -7.27 3.61
CA HIS A 119 9.37 -6.78 2.27
C HIS A 119 10.87 -6.53 2.15
N LEU A 120 11.48 -5.85 3.13
CA LEU A 120 12.94 -5.67 3.22
C LEU A 120 13.66 -7.03 3.26
N LYS A 121 13.22 -7.95 4.13
CA LYS A 121 13.79 -9.28 4.32
C LYS A 121 13.70 -10.15 3.05
N SER A 122 12.67 -9.95 2.22
CA SER A 122 12.52 -10.65 0.93
C SER A 122 13.57 -10.27 -0.12
N GLY A 123 14.34 -9.20 0.13
CA GLY A 123 15.29 -8.63 -0.82
C GLY A 123 14.64 -7.69 -1.85
N LEU A 124 13.41 -7.22 -1.60
CA LEU A 124 12.76 -6.21 -2.44
C LEU A 124 13.57 -4.90 -2.38
N SER A 125 13.98 -4.38 -3.53
CA SER A 125 14.75 -3.13 -3.57
C SER A 125 13.93 -1.93 -3.09
N ARG A 126 14.51 -1.12 -2.18
CA ARG A 126 13.91 0.10 -1.60
C ARG A 126 13.26 1.04 -2.62
N LYS A 127 13.84 1.19 -3.81
CA LYS A 127 13.31 2.08 -4.87
C LYS A 127 11.90 1.72 -5.38
N TYR A 128 11.38 0.53 -5.05
CA TYR A 128 10.04 0.06 -5.44
C TYR A 128 9.06 -0.05 -4.26
N LEU A 129 9.43 0.45 -3.07
CA LEU A 129 8.68 0.25 -1.84
C LEU A 129 8.52 1.57 -1.08
N SER A 130 7.29 1.86 -0.67
CA SER A 130 7.00 2.82 0.42
C SER A 130 6.56 2.09 1.67
N GLU A 131 7.15 2.42 2.82
CA GLU A 131 6.86 1.86 4.15
C GLU A 131 6.20 2.95 5.00
N LEU A 132 4.87 3.09 4.86
CA LEU A 132 4.17 4.27 5.35
C LEU A 132 4.10 4.36 6.88
N HIS A 133 4.08 3.24 7.59
CA HIS A 133 3.96 3.21 9.05
C HIS A 133 5.31 2.94 9.73
N GLY A 134 6.40 3.01 8.96
CA GLY A 134 7.73 2.67 9.43
C GLY A 134 8.09 1.20 9.23
N ASN A 135 9.21 0.81 9.83
CA ASN A 135 9.74 -0.55 9.78
C ASN A 135 10.55 -0.83 11.05
N MET A 136 10.29 -1.97 11.69
CA MET A 136 10.94 -2.41 12.92
C MET A 136 12.46 -2.56 12.78
N PHE A 137 12.99 -2.66 11.58
CA PHE A 137 14.43 -2.87 11.31
C PHE A 137 15.11 -1.63 10.74
N ILE A 138 14.47 -0.46 10.76
CA ILE A 138 15.02 0.75 10.18
C ILE A 138 15.23 1.79 11.26
N ASP A 139 16.41 2.43 11.23
CA ASP A 139 16.69 3.67 11.94
C ASP A 139 16.69 4.85 10.96
N GLU A 140 16.32 6.04 11.42
CA GLU A 140 16.39 7.29 10.67
C GLU A 140 17.25 8.33 11.40
N CYS A 141 18.12 9.02 10.67
CA CYS A 141 18.89 10.11 11.22
C CYS A 141 18.05 11.40 11.40
N SER A 142 18.08 11.98 12.60
CA SER A 142 17.36 13.23 12.89
C SER A 142 17.78 14.44 12.05
N LEU A 143 19.02 14.47 11.56
CA LEU A 143 19.55 15.61 10.80
C LEU A 143 19.49 15.39 9.28
N CYS A 144 20.14 14.33 8.78
CA CYS A 144 20.24 14.12 7.34
C CYS A 144 19.08 13.31 6.75
N LYS A 145 18.16 12.79 7.59
CA LYS A 145 17.00 11.99 7.20
C LYS A 145 17.31 10.69 6.44
N ARG A 146 18.59 10.28 6.39
CA ARG A 146 18.97 8.98 5.85
C ARG A 146 18.53 7.87 6.79
N GLN A 147 18.07 6.79 6.17
CA GLN A 147 17.60 5.58 6.82
C GLN A 147 18.65 4.48 6.71
N PHE A 148 18.77 3.66 7.75
CA PHE A 148 19.74 2.57 7.84
C PHE A 148 19.08 1.30 8.34
N VAL A 149 19.47 0.16 7.75
CA VAL A 149 19.00 -1.16 8.18
C VAL A 149 19.72 -1.59 9.46
N ARG A 150 18.94 -2.11 10.41
CA ARG A 150 19.40 -2.77 11.63
C ARG A 150 19.43 -4.27 11.41
N SER A 151 20.31 -4.97 12.11
CA SER A 151 20.35 -6.44 12.17
C SER A 151 19.32 -7.05 13.12
N CYS A 152 18.71 -6.23 13.99
CA CYS A 152 17.69 -6.66 14.95
C CYS A 152 16.52 -5.65 14.98
N PRO A 153 15.30 -6.10 15.34
CA PRO A 153 14.17 -5.20 15.45
C PRO A 153 14.40 -4.19 16.58
N VAL A 154 13.86 -2.98 16.43
CA VAL A 154 13.88 -1.95 17.46
C VAL A 154 13.07 -2.40 18.69
N GLU A 155 13.51 -1.95 19.85
CA GLU A 155 12.86 -2.22 21.14
C GLU A 155 11.87 -1.11 21.53
N THR A 156 11.80 -0.05 20.73
CA THR A 156 11.02 1.16 20.98
C THR A 156 10.04 1.45 19.84
N VAL A 157 9.04 2.26 20.16
CA VAL A 157 8.01 2.74 19.23
C VAL A 157 7.89 4.25 19.39
N GLY A 158 7.60 4.95 18.30
CA GLY A 158 7.32 6.39 18.33
C GLY A 158 8.57 7.24 18.19
N LYS A 159 9.48 6.88 17.28
CA LYS A 159 10.65 7.68 16.92
C LYS A 159 11.46 8.05 18.16
N LYS A 160 11.88 7.05 18.95
CA LYS A 160 12.77 7.24 20.11
C LYS A 160 14.23 7.23 19.67
N CYS A 161 15.06 8.06 20.31
CA CYS A 161 16.48 8.15 20.00
C CYS A 161 17.21 6.89 20.48
N SER A 162 17.93 6.21 19.59
CA SER A 162 18.76 5.06 19.94
C SER A 162 20.14 5.47 20.48
N GLY A 163 20.50 6.76 20.40
CA GLY A 163 21.81 7.28 20.78
C GLY A 163 22.92 6.95 19.78
N VAL A 164 22.67 6.09 18.79
CA VAL A 164 23.65 5.70 17.77
C VAL A 164 23.97 6.89 16.87
N PRO A 165 25.26 7.20 16.60
CA PRO A 165 25.63 8.25 15.66
C PRO A 165 25.31 7.86 14.22
N CYS A 166 24.92 8.84 13.40
CA CYS A 166 24.64 8.60 11.98
C CYS A 166 25.90 8.15 11.22
N ALA A 167 25.80 7.07 10.46
CA ALA A 167 26.89 6.55 9.64
C ALA A 167 27.12 7.33 8.32
N SER A 168 26.24 8.29 7.98
CA SER A 168 26.39 9.04 6.72
C SER A 168 27.47 10.13 6.77
N SER A 169 27.94 10.49 5.58
CA SER A 169 28.77 11.67 5.35
C SER A 169 28.13 12.60 4.33
N HIS A 170 28.37 13.90 4.50
CA HIS A 170 27.97 14.96 3.58
C HIS A 170 28.91 15.04 2.37
N ASN A 171 28.49 15.79 1.34
CA ASN A 171 29.35 16.12 0.20
C ASN A 171 30.61 16.83 0.70
N GLY A 172 31.79 16.30 0.37
CA GLY A 172 33.08 16.74 0.91
C GLY A 172 33.60 15.90 2.08
N GLY A 173 32.97 14.76 2.40
CA GLY A 173 33.50 13.76 3.35
C GLY A 173 33.30 14.09 4.83
N ARG A 174 32.65 15.21 5.16
CA ARG A 174 32.34 15.56 6.55
C ARG A 174 31.28 14.60 7.12
N PRO A 175 31.51 13.92 8.25
CA PRO A 175 30.53 13.03 8.85
C PRO A 175 29.30 13.79 9.32
N CYS A 176 28.13 13.17 9.17
CA CYS A 176 26.89 13.68 9.75
C CYS A 176 26.97 13.63 11.28
N ARG A 177 26.49 14.67 11.95
CA ARG A 177 26.49 14.77 13.42
C ARG A 177 25.14 14.38 14.05
N GLY A 178 24.25 13.79 13.26
CA GLY A 178 22.92 13.41 13.73
C GLY A 178 22.95 12.14 14.55
N ARG A 179 21.87 11.91 15.29
CA ARG A 179 21.61 10.66 16.02
C ARG A 179 20.51 9.89 15.31
N LEU A 180 20.53 8.58 15.47
CA LEU A 180 19.53 7.68 14.93
C LEU A 180 18.33 7.57 15.87
N TYR A 181 17.16 7.47 15.25
CA TYR A 181 15.87 7.30 15.89
C TYR A 181 15.17 6.11 15.25
N ASP A 182 14.40 5.34 16.04
CA ASP A 182 13.69 4.20 15.48
C ASP A 182 12.74 4.59 14.33
N GLY A 183 12.53 3.68 13.39
CA GLY A 183 11.76 3.92 12.19
C GLY A 183 10.25 3.84 12.39
N VAL A 184 9.78 3.51 13.60
CA VAL A 184 8.41 3.08 13.86
C VAL A 184 7.55 4.25 14.37
N LEU A 185 6.37 4.41 13.77
CA LEU A 185 5.46 5.50 14.11
C LEU A 185 4.59 5.16 15.33
N ASP A 186 4.25 6.19 16.10
CA ASP A 186 3.12 6.18 17.04
C ASP A 186 1.90 6.86 16.39
N TRP A 187 0.73 6.82 17.02
CA TRP A 187 -0.55 7.28 16.44
C TRP A 187 -0.54 8.72 15.93
N GLU A 188 0.13 9.63 16.62
CA GLU A 188 0.14 11.06 16.30
C GLU A 188 1.34 11.48 15.43
N HIS A 189 2.20 10.54 15.03
CA HIS A 189 3.33 10.86 14.16
C HIS A 189 2.89 11.06 12.71
N ASP A 190 3.51 12.03 12.06
CA ASP A 190 3.41 12.21 10.62
C ASP A 190 4.01 11.01 9.86
N LEU A 191 3.40 10.66 8.74
CA LEU A 191 3.95 9.67 7.82
C LEU A 191 5.26 10.18 7.18
N PRO A 192 6.21 9.29 6.84
CA PRO A 192 7.44 9.66 6.16
C PRO A 192 7.14 10.33 4.81
N GLU A 193 7.58 11.58 4.67
CA GLU A 193 7.23 12.47 3.55
C GLU A 193 7.54 11.85 2.18
N ASN A 194 8.77 11.36 1.97
CA ASN A 194 9.16 10.79 0.67
C ASN A 194 8.40 9.50 0.35
N ASP A 195 8.18 8.64 1.35
CA ASP A 195 7.39 7.42 1.19
C ASP A 195 5.93 7.74 0.81
N LEU A 196 5.33 8.72 1.48
CA LEU A 196 3.96 9.17 1.20
C LEU A 196 3.86 9.78 -0.20
N LEU A 197 4.77 10.70 -0.57
CA LEU A 197 4.79 11.31 -1.91
C LEU A 197 4.95 10.27 -3.02
N MET A 198 5.90 9.34 -2.85
CA MET A 198 6.11 8.26 -3.82
C MET A 198 4.85 7.38 -3.94
N ALA A 199 4.23 7.02 -2.81
CA ALA A 199 3.02 6.22 -2.79
C ALA A 199 1.83 6.94 -3.46
N GLU A 200 1.63 8.22 -3.17
CA GLU A 200 0.59 9.06 -3.79
C GLU A 200 0.79 9.18 -5.29
N TRP A 201 2.01 9.51 -5.74
CA TRP A 201 2.29 9.70 -7.16
C TRP A 201 2.21 8.39 -7.94
N HIS A 202 2.76 7.30 -7.42
CA HIS A 202 2.62 5.98 -8.04
C HIS A 202 1.16 5.56 -8.14
N SER A 203 0.37 5.73 -7.08
CA SER A 203 -1.07 5.42 -7.10
C SER A 203 -1.81 6.31 -8.10
N SER A 204 -1.48 7.60 -8.16
CA SER A 204 -2.11 8.53 -9.11
C SER A 204 -1.81 8.21 -10.58
N ILE A 205 -0.63 7.66 -10.88
CA ILE A 205 -0.27 7.25 -12.24
C ILE A 205 -0.61 5.79 -12.53
N ALA A 206 -1.09 5.03 -11.56
CA ALA A 206 -1.45 3.63 -11.78
C ALA A 206 -2.66 3.52 -12.72
N ASP A 207 -2.67 2.49 -13.56
CA ASP A 207 -3.88 2.03 -14.24
C ASP A 207 -4.49 0.79 -13.57
N LEU A 208 -3.78 0.18 -12.62
CA LEU A 208 -4.28 -0.86 -11.74
C LEU A 208 -3.72 -0.69 -10.31
N SER A 209 -4.59 -0.72 -9.32
CA SER A 209 -4.21 -0.88 -7.91
C SER A 209 -4.79 -2.18 -7.35
N ILE A 210 -3.96 -2.90 -6.60
CA ILE A 210 -4.33 -4.18 -5.98
C ILE A 210 -4.07 -4.07 -4.48
N CYS A 211 -5.12 -4.16 -3.67
CA CYS A 211 -5.00 -4.19 -2.21
C CYS A 211 -4.93 -5.63 -1.73
N LEU A 212 -3.94 -5.96 -0.89
CA LEU A 212 -3.73 -7.30 -0.33
C LEU A 212 -3.70 -7.22 1.20
N GLY A 213 -4.63 -7.91 1.87
CA GLY A 213 -4.57 -8.09 3.32
C GLY A 213 -4.69 -6.79 4.14
N THR A 214 -5.46 -5.82 3.66
CA THR A 214 -5.68 -4.53 4.34
C THR A 214 -7.17 -4.19 4.38
N THR A 215 -7.66 -3.75 5.54
CA THR A 215 -9.04 -3.26 5.70
C THR A 215 -9.23 -1.81 5.26
N LEU A 216 -8.14 -1.13 4.90
CA LEU A 216 -8.11 0.25 4.37
C LEU A 216 -8.70 1.30 5.33
N GLN A 217 -8.66 1.04 6.64
CA GLN A 217 -9.28 1.92 7.63
C GLN A 217 -8.40 3.10 8.05
N ILE A 218 -7.07 2.93 8.04
CA ILE A 218 -6.10 3.97 8.43
C ILE A 218 -5.91 4.97 7.30
N ILE A 219 -6.01 6.27 7.60
CA ILE A 219 -5.82 7.37 6.65
C ILE A 219 -4.48 8.05 6.96
N PRO A 220 -3.72 8.50 5.95
CA PRO A 220 -4.04 8.54 4.52
C PRO A 220 -3.84 7.23 3.76
N SER A 221 -3.10 6.26 4.32
CA SER A 221 -2.67 5.04 3.62
C SER A 221 -3.80 4.27 2.92
N GLY A 222 -4.93 4.08 3.59
CA GLY A 222 -6.11 3.36 3.08
C GLY A 222 -6.81 4.07 1.93
N ASN A 223 -6.63 5.39 1.78
CA ASN A 223 -7.20 6.17 0.68
C ASN A 223 -6.32 6.15 -0.58
N LEU A 224 -5.05 5.78 -0.49
CA LEU A 224 -4.12 5.80 -1.63
C LEU A 224 -4.57 4.97 -2.84
N PRO A 225 -5.17 3.77 -2.69
CA PRO A 225 -5.74 3.03 -3.83
C PRO A 225 -6.84 3.79 -4.58
N LEU A 226 -7.50 4.76 -3.94
CA LEU A 226 -8.53 5.59 -4.57
C LEU A 226 -7.94 6.64 -5.51
N GLU A 227 -6.67 7.00 -5.37
CA GLU A 227 -6.01 7.88 -6.35
C GLU A 227 -6.00 7.22 -7.73
N THR A 228 -5.76 5.90 -7.80
CA THR A 228 -5.87 5.13 -9.05
C THR A 228 -7.25 5.26 -9.69
N VAL A 229 -8.31 5.05 -8.91
CA VAL A 229 -9.70 5.20 -9.38
C VAL A 229 -9.98 6.63 -9.82
N LYS A 230 -9.52 7.62 -9.04
CA LYS A 230 -9.67 9.05 -9.33
C LYS A 230 -9.02 9.47 -10.65
N TYR A 231 -7.95 8.80 -11.07
CA TYR A 231 -7.28 9.02 -12.36
C TYR A 231 -7.68 8.03 -13.47
N GLY A 232 -8.69 7.19 -13.23
CA GLY A 232 -9.33 6.33 -14.23
C GLY A 232 -8.71 4.93 -14.35
N GLY A 233 -7.84 4.54 -13.43
CA GLY A 233 -7.39 3.16 -13.27
C GLY A 233 -8.40 2.29 -12.53
N LYS A 234 -8.09 1.00 -12.44
CA LYS A 234 -8.94 -0.01 -11.77
C LYS A 234 -8.47 -0.33 -10.36
N LEU A 235 -9.38 -0.73 -9.50
CA LEU A 235 -9.11 -1.15 -8.13
C LEU A 235 -9.54 -2.60 -7.90
N VAL A 236 -8.58 -3.43 -7.49
CA VAL A 236 -8.82 -4.81 -7.03
C VAL A 236 -8.57 -4.86 -5.52
N ILE A 237 -9.45 -5.53 -4.78
CA ILE A 237 -9.29 -5.75 -3.34
C ILE A 237 -9.31 -7.24 -3.05
N CYS A 238 -8.22 -7.75 -2.47
CA CYS A 238 -8.07 -9.12 -2.01
C CYS A 238 -7.98 -9.12 -0.48
N ASN A 239 -9.08 -9.43 0.19
CA ASN A 239 -9.16 -9.42 1.65
C ASN A 239 -10.25 -10.38 2.14
N LEU A 240 -10.01 -11.06 3.26
CA LEU A 240 -11.02 -11.94 3.86
C LEU A 240 -12.17 -11.14 4.49
N GLN A 241 -11.86 -10.02 5.14
CA GLN A 241 -12.86 -9.13 5.74
C GLN A 241 -13.32 -8.05 4.74
N PRO A 242 -14.54 -7.49 4.90
CA PRO A 242 -14.93 -6.26 4.21
C PRO A 242 -13.93 -5.13 4.45
N THR A 243 -13.75 -4.27 3.44
CA THR A 243 -12.87 -3.11 3.55
C THR A 243 -13.65 -1.80 3.47
N LYS A 244 -13.02 -0.70 3.89
CA LYS A 244 -13.63 0.64 3.82
C LYS A 244 -14.03 1.08 2.40
N HIS A 245 -13.43 0.47 1.37
CA HIS A 245 -13.54 0.92 -0.02
C HIS A 245 -14.07 -0.15 -0.98
N ASP A 246 -14.74 -1.19 -0.47
CA ASP A 246 -15.34 -2.25 -1.29
C ASP A 246 -16.24 -1.69 -2.41
N ASN A 247 -17.01 -0.64 -2.13
CA ASN A 247 -17.90 0.01 -3.10
C ASN A 247 -17.18 0.76 -4.24
N LYS A 248 -15.85 0.86 -4.20
CA LYS A 248 -15.02 1.46 -5.26
C LYS A 248 -14.24 0.43 -6.06
N ALA A 249 -14.25 -0.84 -5.65
CA ALA A 249 -13.48 -1.88 -6.31
C ALA A 249 -14.16 -2.34 -7.61
N ASP A 250 -13.37 -2.52 -8.66
CA ASP A 250 -13.76 -3.22 -9.88
C ASP A 250 -13.83 -4.75 -9.66
N LEU A 251 -13.05 -5.27 -8.70
CA LEU A 251 -13.00 -6.68 -8.37
C LEU A 251 -12.68 -6.86 -6.88
N ILE A 252 -13.47 -7.68 -6.19
CA ILE A 252 -13.19 -8.10 -4.81
C ILE A 252 -13.00 -9.61 -4.81
N ILE A 253 -11.90 -10.09 -4.23
CA ILE A 253 -11.61 -11.51 -4.05
C ILE A 253 -11.51 -11.80 -2.56
N ASN A 254 -12.40 -12.64 -2.05
CA ASN A 254 -12.44 -13.02 -0.65
C ASN A 254 -11.82 -14.41 -0.50
N TYR A 255 -10.50 -14.47 -0.39
CA TYR A 255 -9.73 -15.70 -0.21
C TYR A 255 -8.34 -15.40 0.37
N TYR A 256 -7.58 -16.42 0.76
CA TYR A 256 -6.20 -16.24 1.24
C TYR A 256 -5.31 -15.64 0.15
N VAL A 257 -4.55 -14.60 0.50
CA VAL A 257 -3.70 -13.86 -0.47
C VAL A 257 -2.58 -14.72 -1.06
N ASP A 258 -2.03 -15.66 -0.30
CA ASP A 258 -1.03 -16.62 -0.78
C ASP A 258 -1.60 -17.51 -1.90
N ASP A 259 -2.86 -17.95 -1.77
CA ASP A 259 -3.54 -18.80 -2.74
C ASP A 259 -3.97 -17.99 -3.97
N ILE A 260 -4.49 -16.77 -3.78
CA ILE A 260 -4.84 -15.84 -4.86
C ILE A 260 -3.62 -15.60 -5.75
N LEU A 261 -2.50 -15.18 -5.15
CA LEU A 261 -1.30 -14.86 -5.90
C LEU A 261 -0.64 -16.10 -6.50
N GLN A 262 -0.65 -17.24 -5.82
CA GLN A 262 -0.17 -18.48 -6.41
C GLN A 262 -0.97 -18.87 -7.66
N LYS A 263 -2.31 -18.79 -7.60
CA LYS A 263 -3.18 -19.07 -8.74
C LYS A 263 -2.90 -18.10 -9.90
N VAL A 264 -2.74 -16.80 -9.61
CA VAL A 264 -2.39 -15.79 -10.62
C VAL A 264 -1.03 -16.08 -11.25
N MET A 265 0.01 -16.40 -10.46
CA MET A 265 1.33 -16.75 -10.98
C MET A 265 1.29 -17.96 -11.92
N ASN A 266 0.50 -18.99 -11.58
CA ASN A 266 0.28 -20.14 -12.44
C ASN A 266 -0.38 -19.77 -13.78
N ILE A 267 -1.40 -18.90 -13.76
CA ILE A 267 -2.07 -18.39 -14.98
C ILE A 267 -1.10 -17.57 -15.84
N LEU A 268 -0.29 -16.72 -15.19
CA LEU A 268 0.72 -15.88 -15.86
C LEU A 268 1.95 -16.69 -16.31
N LYS A 269 2.07 -17.96 -15.91
CA LYS A 269 3.22 -18.84 -16.15
C LYS A 269 4.53 -18.22 -15.65
N ILE A 270 4.49 -17.65 -14.45
CA ILE A 270 5.67 -17.08 -13.77
C ILE A 270 6.00 -17.97 -12.58
N ASP A 271 7.26 -18.42 -12.50
CA ASP A 271 7.72 -19.23 -11.37
C ASP A 271 7.77 -18.41 -10.08
N ILE A 272 7.37 -19.05 -8.99
CA ILE A 272 7.41 -18.47 -7.65
C ILE A 272 8.80 -18.73 -7.05
N PRO A 273 9.60 -17.69 -6.75
CA PRO A 273 10.91 -17.91 -6.16
C PRO A 273 10.78 -18.41 -4.72
N VAL A 274 11.71 -19.27 -4.31
CA VAL A 274 11.89 -19.65 -2.91
C VAL A 274 12.70 -18.56 -2.21
N TYR A 275 12.37 -18.29 -0.95
CA TYR A 275 13.14 -17.36 -0.12
C TYR A 275 14.59 -17.84 0.04
N ASN A 276 15.53 -16.91 -0.12
CA ASN A 276 16.95 -17.15 0.04
C ASN A 276 17.49 -16.22 1.13
N GLU A 277 18.00 -16.79 2.22
CA GLU A 277 18.54 -16.05 3.36
C GLU A 277 19.74 -15.15 2.98
N ASN A 278 20.41 -15.42 1.85
CA ASN A 278 21.51 -14.57 1.38
C ASN A 278 21.04 -13.22 0.81
N ASP A 279 19.76 -13.11 0.43
CA ASP A 279 19.16 -11.85 -0.02
C ASP A 279 18.69 -10.98 1.17
N ASN A 280 18.79 -11.50 2.39
CA ASN A 280 18.32 -10.83 3.60
C ASN A 280 19.24 -9.66 3.99
N LEU A 281 18.80 -8.44 3.68
CA LEU A 281 19.53 -7.22 4.02
C LEU A 281 19.66 -7.01 5.54
N ILE A 282 18.75 -7.53 6.36
CA ILE A 282 18.86 -7.45 7.83
C ILE A 282 20.08 -8.24 8.30
N LYS A 283 20.32 -9.43 7.74
CA LYS A 283 21.49 -10.25 8.06
C LYS A 283 22.79 -9.61 7.57
N LEU A 284 22.79 -9.02 6.37
CA LEU A 284 23.94 -8.30 5.85
C LEU A 284 24.29 -7.05 6.71
N ALA A 285 23.31 -6.47 7.39
CA ALA A 285 23.51 -5.34 8.29
C ALA A 285 24.31 -5.68 9.57
N GLU A 286 24.49 -6.97 9.88
CA GLU A 286 25.37 -7.40 10.99
C GLU A 286 26.84 -7.03 10.74
N ASN A 287 27.25 -7.03 9.48
CA ASN A 287 28.65 -6.88 9.08
C ASN A 287 28.91 -5.62 8.25
N SER A 288 27.88 -4.87 7.88
CA SER A 288 28.00 -3.71 6.99
C SER A 288 26.92 -2.66 7.24
N VAL A 289 27.21 -1.40 6.94
CA VAL A 289 26.21 -0.33 6.97
C VAL A 289 25.40 -0.38 5.68
N ILE A 290 24.09 -0.59 5.80
CA ILE A 290 23.17 -0.64 4.67
C ILE A 290 22.25 0.57 4.74
N GLU A 291 22.33 1.43 3.72
CA GLU A 291 21.44 2.58 3.56
C GLU A 291 20.09 2.13 2.95
N TRP A 292 18.98 2.54 3.58
CA TRP A 292 17.61 2.21 3.18
C TRP A 292 16.80 3.46 2.77
N THR A 293 17.50 4.50 2.33
CA THR A 293 16.88 5.80 2.03
C THR A 293 16.29 5.82 0.62
N ILE A 294 15.07 6.35 0.44
CA ILE A 294 14.58 6.72 -0.89
C ILE A 294 15.42 7.90 -1.40
N HIS A 295 16.12 7.71 -2.51
CA HIS A 295 16.97 8.78 -3.03
C HIS A 295 16.16 9.91 -3.66
N LYS A 296 16.59 11.15 -3.40
CA LYS A 296 15.98 12.36 -3.98
C LYS A 296 15.87 12.32 -5.51
N LYS A 297 16.82 11.67 -6.20
CA LYS A 297 16.79 11.51 -7.66
C LYS A 297 15.56 10.73 -8.13
N ASP A 298 15.13 9.73 -7.38
CA ASP A 298 14.01 8.84 -7.72
C ASP A 298 12.68 9.59 -7.49
N VAL A 299 12.60 10.35 -6.39
CA VAL A 299 11.49 11.27 -6.09
C VAL A 299 11.29 12.29 -7.21
N LEU A 300 12.37 12.99 -7.61
CA LEU A 300 12.31 14.00 -8.68
C LEU A 300 11.94 13.40 -10.05
N LEU A 301 12.42 12.18 -10.33
CA LEU A 301 12.07 11.46 -11.56
C LEU A 301 10.57 11.15 -11.59
N LEU A 302 10.03 10.60 -10.51
CA LEU A 302 8.61 10.28 -10.42
C LEU A 302 7.74 11.53 -10.45
N GLU A 303 8.15 12.61 -9.78
CA GLU A 303 7.46 13.89 -9.81
C GLU A 303 7.28 14.40 -11.26
N LYS A 304 8.32 14.28 -12.08
CA LYS A 304 8.28 14.65 -13.50
C LYS A 304 7.28 13.79 -14.28
N ILE A 305 7.26 12.48 -14.05
CA ILE A 305 6.32 11.53 -14.68
C ILE A 305 4.88 11.84 -14.27
N PHE A 306 4.64 12.01 -12.97
CA PHE A 306 3.35 12.37 -12.40
C PHE A 306 2.82 13.69 -12.98
N LYS A 307 3.63 14.76 -12.98
CA LYS A 307 3.26 16.05 -13.57
C LYS A 307 2.91 15.92 -15.05
N ALA A 308 3.63 15.11 -15.81
CA ALA A 308 3.33 14.88 -17.23
C ALA A 308 1.98 14.17 -17.43
N LYS A 309 1.71 13.10 -16.67
CA LYS A 309 0.47 12.31 -16.78
C LYS A 309 -0.76 13.09 -16.29
N CYS A 310 -0.65 13.77 -15.15
CA CYS A 310 -1.77 14.48 -14.52
C CYS A 310 -2.15 15.81 -15.23
N LYS A 311 -1.21 16.47 -15.95
CA LYS A 311 -1.56 17.57 -16.88
C LYS A 311 -2.58 17.11 -17.93
N GLY A 312 -2.41 15.90 -18.45
CA GLY A 312 -3.33 15.28 -19.42
C GLY A 312 -4.72 14.99 -18.83
N VAL A 313 -4.79 14.51 -17.58
CA VAL A 313 -6.07 14.18 -16.93
C VAL A 313 -6.87 15.42 -16.55
N LYS A 314 -6.22 16.49 -16.06
CA LYS A 314 -6.90 17.79 -15.84
C LYS A 314 -7.51 18.32 -17.14
N LYS A 315 -6.76 18.31 -18.24
CA LYS A 315 -7.24 18.72 -19.57
C LYS A 315 -8.42 17.86 -20.05
N LYS A 316 -8.33 16.53 -19.92
CA LYS A 316 -9.42 15.59 -20.28
C LYS A 316 -10.67 15.78 -19.43
N ARG A 317 -10.52 16.00 -18.11
CA ARG A 317 -11.65 16.31 -17.20
C ARG A 317 -12.31 17.64 -17.56
N THR A 318 -11.54 18.68 -17.86
CA THR A 318 -12.09 19.96 -18.33
C THR A 318 -12.86 19.77 -19.64
N LEU A 319 -12.34 19.00 -20.60
CA LEU A 319 -13.04 18.69 -21.85
C LEU A 319 -14.32 17.87 -21.65
N ILE A 320 -14.31 16.88 -20.76
CA ILE A 320 -15.51 16.10 -20.41
C ILE A 320 -16.56 16.97 -19.72
N LYS A 321 -16.13 17.86 -18.81
CA LYS A 321 -17.02 18.82 -18.14
C LYS A 321 -17.63 19.80 -19.14
N ILE A 322 -16.84 20.32 -20.08
CA ILE A 322 -17.33 21.17 -21.18
C ILE A 322 -18.33 20.42 -22.05
N LYS A 323 -18.02 19.18 -22.46
CA LYS A 323 -18.91 18.36 -23.29
C LYS A 323 -20.23 18.06 -22.60
N ARG A 324 -20.19 17.70 -21.31
CA ARG A 324 -21.40 17.46 -20.51
C ARG A 324 -22.24 18.72 -20.32
N ASN A 325 -21.59 19.86 -20.07
CA ASN A 325 -22.30 21.15 -20.01
C ASN A 325 -22.94 21.50 -21.37
N CYS A 326 -22.26 21.25 -22.49
CA CYS A 326 -22.83 21.44 -23.82
C CYS A 326 -24.02 20.51 -24.10
N GLU A 327 -23.97 19.24 -23.67
CA GLU A 327 -25.08 18.29 -23.79
C GLU A 327 -26.29 18.70 -22.91
N GLU A 328 -26.05 19.16 -21.68
CA GLU A 328 -27.09 19.72 -20.80
C GLU A 328 -27.73 21.01 -21.37
N LEU A 329 -26.94 21.87 -22.02
CA LEU A 329 -27.41 23.06 -22.76
C LEU A 329 -28.23 22.71 -24.02
N LEU A 330 -27.89 21.62 -24.71
CA LEU A 330 -28.64 21.15 -25.87
C LEU A 330 -30.00 20.53 -25.48
N LEU A 331 -30.04 19.80 -24.35
CA LEU A 331 -31.27 19.22 -23.81
C LEU A 331 -32.25 20.30 -23.31
N THR A 332 -31.75 21.32 -22.60
CA THR A 332 -32.57 22.46 -22.15
C THR A 332 -33.10 23.30 -23.31
N ASN A 333 -32.34 23.47 -24.40
CA ASN A 333 -32.84 24.14 -25.61
C ASN A 333 -33.90 23.33 -26.37
N GLN A 334 -33.83 21.99 -26.34
CA GLN A 334 -34.87 21.12 -26.91
C GLN A 334 -36.15 21.11 -26.07
N GLU A 335 -36.05 21.20 -24.74
CA GLU A 335 -37.21 21.34 -23.84
C GLU A 335 -37.89 22.71 -24.00
N ASN A 336 -37.11 23.80 -24.10
CA ASN A 336 -37.65 25.14 -24.38
C ASN A 336 -38.32 25.22 -25.76
N SER A 337 -37.79 24.54 -26.79
CA SER A 337 -38.43 24.47 -28.11
C SER A 337 -39.74 23.67 -28.10
N LYS A 338 -39.89 22.68 -27.21
CA LYS A 338 -41.15 21.94 -27.01
C LYS A 338 -42.18 22.77 -26.25
N HIS A 339 -41.76 23.56 -25.25
CA HIS A 339 -42.64 24.49 -24.54
C HIS A 339 -43.17 25.60 -25.46
N ILE A 340 -42.31 26.21 -26.29
CA ILE A 340 -42.74 27.23 -27.27
C ILE A 340 -43.73 26.67 -28.30
N LYS A 341 -43.62 25.38 -28.67
CA LYS A 341 -44.58 24.73 -29.60
C LYS A 341 -45.93 24.39 -28.97
N LEU A 342 -46.01 24.26 -27.64
CA LEU A 342 -47.25 24.00 -26.91
C LEU A 342 -48.03 25.29 -26.64
N GLU A 343 -47.34 26.41 -26.38
CA GLU A 343 -47.98 27.71 -26.10
C GLU A 343 -48.60 28.39 -27.33
N ILE A 344 -48.20 28.04 -28.56
CA ILE A 344 -48.74 28.65 -29.80
C ILE A 344 -50.08 28.03 -30.24
N LYS A 345 -50.66 27.07 -29.49
CA LYS A 345 -51.90 26.37 -29.89
C LYS A 345 -53.18 26.72 -29.10
N GLU A 346 -53.16 27.66 -28.16
CA GLU A 346 -54.33 27.97 -27.33
C GLU A 346 -54.92 29.39 -27.46
N GLU A 347 -54.52 30.19 -28.45
CA GLU A 347 -55.21 31.43 -28.80
C GLU A 347 -55.83 31.35 -30.21
N CYS A 348 -56.94 30.61 -30.33
CA CYS A 348 -57.98 30.83 -31.33
C CYS A 348 -59.16 29.87 -31.07
N LEU A 349 -60.09 30.28 -30.21
CA LEU A 349 -61.55 30.14 -30.37
C LEU A 349 -62.30 30.75 -29.19
#